data_AF-A0NT93-F1
#
_entry.id   AF-A0NT93-F1
#
_cell.length_a   1.000
_cell.length_b   1.000
_cell.length_c   1.000
_cell.angle_alpha   90.00
_cell.angle_beta   90.00
_cell.angle_gamma   90.00
#
_symmetry.space_group_name_H-M   'P 1'
#
loop_
_entity.id
_entity.type
_entity.pdbx_description
1 polymer ?
#
loop_
_entity_poly.entity_id
_entity_poly.type
_entity_poly.pdbx_seq_one_letter_code
_entity_poly.pdbx_strand_id
1 'polypeptide(L)'
;MLTSRRSFLTGVLSPLFSLPLLKGASSAPSAAGRKVLVIGAGIAGLAAAKTLTDNGFSVTVLEAGSWIGGRLRTDRSLGAPLDLGASWIHGTWSNPITKLAQRFSQPLFEWDYENEEVFDLTGSDGRSVERFEVFSDALDSFMEEHETSLLRMSAADAVEKIRQQRALSDLTDAEVGFLAHILLEQEFAVSTSDLSLAGLDEGTAFGGPDAVLPDGYDKIAEGLSAGLTILTKAVVDRIEHSSKGVSVTVSGEVLDADFAICAVPLGVLKAGSIAFSPRLPDAKRHAIDALGMGLLDKIYLSFPEPFWDETVHNFGRISETPNAFAFWPNLLPVTGKPILCALNAGAFALELEELSEEGRRRAAFEALQTMFGRDIPPPAASVSSTWQQDQRTLGSYSFLPVGVEPRARQALAADLNGRVFFAGEATASDYPATVHGAWLSGQRAAHDVIAHVR
;
A
#
# COMPACT_ATOMS: atom_id res chain seq x y z
N MET A 1 -16.92 -3.28 6.83
CA MET A 1 -15.81 -3.73 5.95
C MET A 1 -16.44 -4.51 4.82
N LEU A 2 -16.23 -4.13 3.55
CA LEU A 2 -16.96 -4.62 2.36
C LEU A 2 -16.90 -6.16 2.21
N THR A 3 -17.73 -6.85 2.97
CA THR A 3 -18.05 -8.27 2.82
C THR A 3 -19.14 -8.42 1.79
N SER A 4 -18.78 -8.22 0.53
CA SER A 4 -19.56 -8.67 -0.61
C SER A 4 -18.61 -9.32 -1.61
N ARG A 5 -18.12 -10.50 -1.24
CA ARG A 5 -17.46 -11.41 -2.18
C ARG A 5 -18.31 -12.65 -2.29
N ARG A 6 -19.36 -12.54 -3.11
CA ARG A 6 -20.18 -13.67 -3.49
C ARG A 6 -19.33 -14.73 -4.17
N SER A 7 -19.25 -15.85 -3.46
CA SER A 7 -18.94 -17.20 -3.90
C SER A 7 -19.38 -17.52 -5.33
N PHE A 8 -18.45 -17.99 -6.15
CA PHE A 8 -18.74 -19.01 -7.17
C PHE A 8 -17.62 -20.05 -7.20
N LEU A 9 -17.88 -21.20 -6.57
CA LEU A 9 -17.18 -22.45 -6.76
C LEU A 9 -17.94 -23.24 -7.84
N THR A 10 -17.33 -23.46 -9.00
CA THR A 10 -17.60 -24.64 -9.83
C THR A 10 -16.33 -25.10 -10.51
N GLY A 11 -15.92 -26.33 -10.17
CA GLY A 11 -14.77 -27.00 -10.74
C GLY A 11 -15.00 -27.43 -12.19
N VAL A 12 -13.94 -27.37 -12.98
CA VAL A 12 -13.81 -28.15 -14.22
C VAL A 12 -12.42 -28.78 -14.21
N LEU A 13 -12.39 -30.11 -14.13
CA LEU A 13 -11.24 -30.95 -14.41
C LEU A 13 -10.93 -30.84 -15.92
N SER A 14 -9.76 -30.30 -16.26
CA SER A 14 -9.22 -30.34 -17.63
C SER A 14 -8.23 -31.50 -17.79
N PRO A 15 -8.25 -32.22 -18.92
CA PRO A 15 -7.47 -33.43 -19.13
C PRO A 15 -5.99 -33.12 -19.41
N LEU A 16 -5.13 -34.02 -18.94
CA LEU A 16 -3.71 -34.10 -19.25
C LEU A 16 -3.50 -34.20 -20.78
N PHE A 17 -2.99 -33.13 -21.39
CA PHE A 17 -2.39 -33.20 -22.71
C PHE A 17 -0.88 -33.43 -22.58
N SER A 18 -0.44 -34.59 -23.06
CA SER A 18 0.96 -34.96 -23.26
C SER A 18 1.59 -34.09 -24.35
N LEU A 19 2.62 -33.31 -23.99
CA LEU A 19 3.46 -32.56 -24.93
C LEU A 19 4.52 -33.49 -25.57
N PRO A 20 4.80 -33.35 -26.88
CA PRO A 20 5.88 -34.09 -27.52
C PRO A 20 7.24 -33.50 -27.15
N LEU A 21 8.20 -34.40 -26.85
CA LEU A 21 9.62 -34.10 -26.75
C LEU A 21 10.14 -33.57 -28.10
N LEU A 22 10.61 -32.33 -28.12
CA LEU A 22 11.48 -31.81 -29.18
C LEU A 22 12.83 -31.40 -28.59
N LYS A 23 13.85 -32.14 -29.02
CA LYS A 23 15.28 -31.90 -28.81
C LYS A 23 15.71 -30.63 -29.53
N GLY A 24 16.55 -29.85 -28.86
CA GLY A 24 17.32 -28.76 -29.47
C GLY A 24 17.81 -27.77 -28.43
N ALA A 25 18.70 -28.20 -27.53
CA ALA A 25 19.41 -27.29 -26.65
C ALA A 25 20.41 -26.46 -27.47
N SER A 26 19.94 -25.32 -27.98
CA SER A 26 20.81 -24.16 -28.19
C SER A 26 21.32 -23.78 -26.81
N SER A 27 22.64 -23.64 -26.63
CA SER A 27 23.22 -23.17 -25.38
C SER A 27 22.78 -21.72 -25.17
N ALA A 28 21.68 -21.54 -24.44
CA ALA A 28 21.25 -20.24 -23.96
C ALA A 28 22.42 -19.57 -23.21
N PRO A 29 22.63 -18.26 -23.38
CA PRO A 29 23.59 -17.52 -22.57
C PRO A 29 23.40 -17.87 -21.09
N SER A 30 24.46 -18.27 -20.41
CA SER A 30 24.41 -18.58 -18.98
C SER A 30 24.02 -17.32 -18.20
N ALA A 31 23.04 -17.45 -17.30
CA ALA A 31 22.68 -16.42 -16.32
C ALA A 31 23.86 -16.05 -15.39
N ALA A 32 24.81 -16.98 -15.20
CA ALA A 32 25.94 -16.80 -14.30
C ALA A 32 26.77 -15.57 -14.70
N GLY A 33 26.84 -14.60 -13.79
CA GLY A 33 27.69 -13.42 -13.91
C GLY A 33 27.08 -12.22 -14.66
N ARG A 34 25.84 -12.31 -15.15
CA ARG A 34 25.12 -11.14 -15.67
C ARG A 34 24.83 -10.16 -14.53
N LYS A 35 25.13 -8.88 -14.75
CA LYS A 35 24.99 -7.82 -13.74
C LYS A 35 23.60 -7.20 -13.83
N VAL A 36 22.94 -7.06 -12.69
CA VAL A 36 21.64 -6.36 -12.58
C VAL A 36 21.70 -5.31 -11.48
N LEU A 37 21.28 -4.09 -11.80
CA LEU A 37 21.06 -3.03 -10.82
C LEU A 37 19.58 -2.98 -10.44
N VAL A 38 19.27 -3.06 -9.15
CA VAL A 38 17.90 -2.89 -8.64
C VAL A 38 17.82 -1.56 -7.92
N ILE A 39 16.89 -0.69 -8.31
CA ILE A 39 16.79 0.68 -7.84
C ILE A 39 15.61 0.77 -6.87
N GLY A 40 15.92 0.96 -5.59
CA GLY A 40 15.00 0.91 -4.46
C GLY A 40 15.08 -0.43 -3.71
N ALA A 41 15.35 -0.38 -2.40
CA ALA A 41 15.35 -1.53 -1.49
C ALA A 41 14.02 -1.67 -0.73
N GLY A 42 12.91 -1.25 -1.32
CA GLY A 42 11.57 -1.63 -0.87
C GLY A 42 11.26 -3.10 -1.15
N ILE A 43 10.12 -3.60 -0.70
CA ILE A 43 9.74 -5.02 -0.84
C ILE A 43 9.81 -5.53 -2.28
N ALA A 44 9.43 -4.71 -3.27
CA ALA A 44 9.51 -5.08 -4.69
C ALA A 44 10.95 -5.26 -5.16
N GLY A 45 11.84 -4.33 -4.81
CA GLY A 45 13.26 -4.42 -5.15
C GLY A 45 13.94 -5.58 -4.45
N LEU A 46 13.65 -5.81 -3.17
CA LEU A 46 14.19 -6.96 -2.41
C LEU A 46 13.70 -8.30 -2.98
N ALA A 47 12.42 -8.40 -3.37
CA ALA A 47 11.88 -9.58 -4.04
C ALA A 47 12.60 -9.86 -5.36
N ALA A 48 12.79 -8.83 -6.18
CA ALA A 48 13.47 -8.93 -7.47
C ALA A 48 14.93 -9.34 -7.29
N ALA A 49 15.66 -8.66 -6.39
CA ALA A 49 17.07 -8.92 -6.12
C ALA A 49 17.30 -10.32 -5.59
N LYS A 50 16.45 -10.80 -4.68
CA LYS A 50 16.52 -12.16 -4.16
C LYS A 50 16.26 -13.20 -5.24
N THR A 51 15.21 -13.00 -6.04
CA THR A 51 14.85 -13.92 -7.13
C THR A 51 15.98 -14.03 -8.16
N LEU A 52 16.60 -12.91 -8.55
CA LEU A 52 17.72 -12.87 -9.48
C LEU A 52 18.99 -13.52 -8.91
N THR A 53 19.32 -13.23 -7.64
CA THR A 53 20.48 -13.80 -6.95
C THR A 53 20.35 -15.33 -6.85
N ASP A 54 19.16 -15.81 -6.46
CA ASP A 54 18.86 -17.25 -6.37
C ASP A 54 18.92 -17.94 -7.76
N ASN A 55 18.88 -17.17 -8.86
CA ASN A 55 19.05 -17.63 -10.25
C ASN A 55 20.45 -17.36 -10.85
N GLY A 56 21.44 -16.97 -10.04
CA GLY A 56 22.84 -16.86 -10.43
C GLY A 56 23.27 -15.53 -11.04
N PHE A 57 22.42 -14.51 -11.00
CA PHE A 57 22.78 -13.15 -11.42
C PHE A 57 23.63 -12.44 -10.35
N SER A 58 24.50 -11.53 -10.78
CA SER A 58 25.22 -10.61 -9.90
C SER A 58 24.37 -9.37 -9.66
N VAL A 59 23.78 -9.23 -8.47
CA VAL A 59 22.83 -8.15 -8.17
C VAL A 59 23.42 -7.13 -7.20
N THR A 60 23.24 -5.85 -7.52
CA THR A 60 23.46 -4.73 -6.59
C THR A 60 22.16 -3.94 -6.44
N VAL A 61 21.70 -3.75 -5.21
CA VAL A 61 20.54 -2.92 -4.88
C VAL A 61 21.01 -1.52 -4.50
N LEU A 62 20.41 -0.49 -5.07
CA LEU A 62 20.70 0.92 -4.84
C LEU A 62 19.54 1.55 -4.09
N GLU A 63 19.75 1.92 -2.84
CA GLU A 63 18.74 2.51 -1.96
C GLU A 63 19.09 3.96 -1.62
N ALA A 64 18.18 4.88 -1.91
CA ALA A 64 18.38 6.30 -1.70
C ALA A 64 18.45 6.67 -0.20
N GLY A 65 17.69 5.98 0.64
CA GLY A 65 17.64 6.17 2.09
C GLY A 65 18.82 5.56 2.84
N SER A 66 18.89 5.85 4.14
CA SER A 66 19.82 5.19 5.06
C SER A 66 19.28 3.88 5.65
N TRP A 67 18.12 3.43 5.20
CA TRP A 67 17.46 2.19 5.61
C TRP A 67 16.81 1.50 4.41
N ILE A 68 16.53 0.21 4.55
CA ILE A 68 15.83 -0.62 3.57
C ILE A 68 14.36 -0.79 3.95
N GLY A 69 13.55 -1.37 3.06
CA GLY A 69 12.12 -1.64 3.29
C GLY A 69 11.20 -0.57 2.70
N GLY A 70 11.70 0.65 2.47
CA GLY A 70 10.93 1.75 1.88
C GLY A 70 9.72 2.09 2.76
N ARG A 71 8.51 1.82 2.24
CA ARG A 71 7.23 2.00 2.94
C ARG A 71 6.94 0.91 4.00
N LEU A 72 7.83 -0.06 4.18
CA LEU A 72 7.82 -0.99 5.33
C LEU A 72 8.68 -0.41 6.46
N ARG A 73 8.23 0.70 7.04
CA ARG A 73 9.00 1.44 8.05
C ARG A 73 8.36 1.28 9.42
N THR A 74 9.13 0.72 10.36
CA THR A 74 8.72 0.55 11.75
C THR A 74 9.52 1.50 12.64
N ASP A 75 8.82 2.31 13.43
CA ASP A 75 9.39 3.11 14.51
C ASP A 75 9.33 2.33 15.84
N ARG A 76 10.31 2.56 16.72
CA ARG A 76 10.36 1.92 18.05
C ARG A 76 10.56 2.92 19.19
N SER A 77 10.39 4.21 18.92
CA SER A 77 10.69 5.30 19.86
C SER A 77 9.73 5.36 21.04
N LEU A 78 8.49 4.85 20.89
CA LEU A 78 7.49 4.78 21.95
C LEU A 78 7.54 3.47 22.76
N GLY A 79 8.64 2.70 22.65
CA GLY A 79 8.84 1.47 23.42
C GLY A 79 8.06 0.25 22.92
N ALA A 80 7.51 0.32 21.72
CA ALA A 80 6.89 -0.77 20.97
C ALA A 80 7.13 -0.61 19.45
N PRO A 81 7.07 -1.68 18.64
CA PRO A 81 7.10 -1.57 17.18
C PRO A 81 5.82 -0.92 16.64
N LEU A 82 5.98 0.21 15.93
CA LEU A 82 4.91 1.01 15.34
C LEU A 82 5.17 1.19 13.85
N ASP A 83 4.39 0.52 13.02
CA ASP A 83 4.54 0.57 11.58
C ASP A 83 4.00 1.89 10.99
N LEU A 84 4.90 2.84 10.75
CA LEU A 84 4.60 4.14 10.13
C LEU A 84 4.06 4.00 8.70
N GLY A 85 4.33 2.88 8.03
CA GLY A 85 3.85 2.59 6.67
C GLY A 85 2.86 1.43 6.65
N ALA A 86 3.15 0.35 5.92
CA ALA A 86 2.27 -0.83 5.93
C ALA A 86 2.27 -1.53 7.31
N SER A 87 1.09 -1.88 7.82
CA SER A 87 0.94 -2.66 9.08
C SER A 87 0.17 -3.97 8.90
N TRP A 88 -0.74 -4.04 7.92
CA TRP A 88 -1.60 -5.20 7.72
C TRP A 88 -1.12 -6.10 6.57
N ILE A 89 -1.31 -7.40 6.75
CA ILE A 89 -1.35 -8.40 5.70
C ILE A 89 -2.84 -8.62 5.39
N HIS A 90 -3.30 -8.06 4.27
CA HIS A 90 -4.68 -8.20 3.84
C HIS A 90 -4.94 -9.58 3.23
N GLY A 91 -5.81 -10.36 3.86
CA GLY A 91 -6.07 -11.76 3.55
C GLY A 91 -4.86 -12.65 3.79
N THR A 92 -4.83 -13.39 4.89
CA THR A 92 -3.67 -14.23 5.26
C THR A 92 -3.56 -15.54 4.49
N TRP A 93 -4.63 -16.05 3.87
CA TRP A 93 -4.62 -17.35 3.20
C TRP A 93 -3.90 -17.30 1.86
N SER A 94 -2.90 -18.16 1.69
CA SER A 94 -2.04 -18.25 0.49
C SER A 94 -1.24 -16.98 0.15
N ASN A 95 -1.42 -15.89 0.89
CA ASN A 95 -0.72 -14.64 0.70
C ASN A 95 0.81 -14.84 0.88
N PRO A 96 1.63 -14.36 -0.08
CA PRO A 96 3.07 -14.55 -0.01
C PRO A 96 3.71 -13.89 1.22
N ILE A 97 3.13 -12.81 1.74
CA ILE A 97 3.69 -12.13 2.91
C ILE A 97 3.49 -12.95 4.18
N THR A 98 2.35 -13.64 4.34
CA THR A 98 2.15 -14.61 5.42
C THR A 98 3.24 -15.69 5.42
N LYS A 99 3.61 -16.19 4.23
CA LYS A 99 4.68 -17.20 4.08
C LYS A 99 6.06 -16.62 4.44
N LEU A 100 6.31 -15.35 4.12
CA LEU A 100 7.55 -14.67 4.51
C LEU A 100 7.59 -14.43 6.03
N ALA A 101 6.49 -14.02 6.65
CA ALA A 101 6.38 -13.87 8.09
C ALA A 101 6.72 -15.18 8.80
N GLN A 102 6.12 -16.30 8.37
CA GLN A 102 6.43 -17.63 8.88
C GLN A 102 7.91 -18.01 8.67
N ARG A 103 8.44 -17.78 7.46
CA ARG A 103 9.85 -18.05 7.13
C ARG A 103 10.82 -17.31 8.04
N PHE A 104 10.49 -16.07 8.42
CA PHE A 104 11.30 -15.23 9.30
C PHE A 104 10.86 -15.28 10.76
N SER A 105 10.05 -16.28 11.13
CA SER A 105 9.56 -16.49 12.49
C SER A 105 8.90 -15.26 13.11
N GLN A 106 8.20 -14.47 12.29
CA GLN A 106 7.46 -13.31 12.75
C GLN A 106 6.09 -13.76 13.27
N PRO A 107 5.68 -13.29 14.47
CA PRO A 107 4.34 -13.56 14.98
C PRO A 107 3.29 -12.87 14.10
N LEU A 108 2.10 -13.44 14.07
CA LEU A 108 0.92 -12.83 13.46
C LEU A 108 -0.12 -12.59 14.55
N PHE A 109 -0.73 -11.41 14.51
CA PHE A 109 -1.89 -11.10 15.32
C PHE A 109 -3.05 -10.85 14.36
N GLU A 110 -4.07 -11.71 14.39
CA GLU A 110 -5.27 -11.53 13.57
C GLU A 110 -6.03 -10.28 14.03
N TRP A 111 -6.36 -9.41 13.08
CA TRP A 111 -7.02 -8.15 13.37
C TRP A 111 -8.54 -8.32 13.23
N ASP A 112 -9.23 -8.29 14.36
CA ASP A 112 -10.69 -8.27 14.40
C ASP A 112 -11.20 -6.83 14.20
N TYR A 113 -11.89 -6.59 13.09
CA TYR A 113 -12.51 -5.31 12.79
C TYR A 113 -13.95 -5.18 13.31
N GLU A 114 -14.60 -6.30 13.64
CA GLU A 114 -15.94 -6.31 14.24
C GLU A 114 -15.87 -6.01 15.74
N ASN A 115 -14.70 -6.26 16.36
CA ASN A 115 -14.39 -5.80 17.71
C ASN A 115 -14.04 -4.31 17.74
N GLU A 116 -15.07 -3.48 17.52
CA GLU A 116 -14.98 -2.03 17.46
C GLU A 116 -15.98 -1.33 18.39
N GLU A 117 -15.65 -0.10 18.78
CA GLU A 117 -16.58 0.80 19.45
C GLU A 117 -16.65 2.13 18.67
N VAL A 118 -17.86 2.55 18.29
CA VAL A 118 -18.08 3.79 17.53
C VAL A 118 -18.68 4.85 18.43
N PHE A 119 -18.01 6.01 18.47
CA PHE A 119 -18.43 7.21 19.18
C PHE A 119 -19.11 8.17 18.21
N ASP A 120 -20.36 8.52 18.51
CA ASP A 120 -21.11 9.57 17.85
C ASP A 120 -21.03 10.91 18.61
N LEU A 121 -21.75 11.92 18.14
CA LEU A 121 -21.79 13.25 18.77
C LEU A 121 -22.39 13.26 20.19
N THR A 122 -23.01 12.16 20.62
CA THR A 122 -23.70 11.98 21.90
C THR A 122 -23.06 10.93 22.81
N GLY A 123 -22.17 10.09 22.29
CA GLY A 123 -21.47 9.02 23.02
C GLY A 123 -21.32 7.74 22.19
N SER A 124 -21.07 6.61 22.85
CA SER A 124 -21.03 5.30 22.19
C SER A 124 -22.45 4.78 21.93
N ASP A 125 -22.72 4.26 20.73
CA ASP A 125 -24.09 3.90 20.29
C ASP A 125 -24.32 2.39 20.04
N GLY A 126 -23.27 1.59 19.97
CA GLY A 126 -23.31 0.13 19.80
C GLY A 126 -23.94 -0.40 18.51
N ARG A 127 -24.16 0.42 17.46
CA ARG A 127 -24.83 0.01 16.19
C ARG A 127 -23.91 0.04 14.97
N SER A 128 -22.60 -0.17 15.15
CA SER A 128 -21.63 0.02 14.06
C SER A 128 -21.87 -0.92 12.88
N VAL A 129 -21.98 -2.23 13.14
CA VAL A 129 -22.13 -3.28 12.12
C VAL A 129 -23.33 -3.05 11.19
N GLU A 130 -24.50 -2.73 11.74
CA GLU A 130 -25.72 -2.46 10.96
C GLU A 130 -25.51 -1.29 9.97
N ARG A 131 -24.81 -0.23 10.39
CA ARG A 131 -24.53 0.92 9.52
C ARG A 131 -23.58 0.59 8.39
N PHE A 132 -22.56 -0.23 8.68
CA PHE A 132 -21.63 -0.71 7.66
C PHE A 132 -22.36 -1.50 6.58
N GLU A 133 -23.23 -2.44 6.97
CA GLU A 133 -24.02 -3.25 6.04
C GLU A 133 -24.92 -2.37 5.16
N VAL A 134 -25.68 -1.44 5.77
CA VAL A 134 -26.57 -0.54 5.02
C VAL A 134 -25.82 0.29 3.97
N PHE A 135 -24.67 0.85 4.31
CA PHE A 135 -23.88 1.64 3.35
C PHE A 135 -23.23 0.77 2.27
N SER A 136 -22.64 -0.36 2.66
CA SER A 136 -21.99 -1.28 1.72
C SER A 136 -22.98 -1.87 0.72
N ASP A 137 -24.14 -2.35 1.17
CA ASP A 137 -25.18 -2.92 0.29
C ASP A 137 -25.71 -1.88 -0.71
N ALA A 138 -25.88 -0.64 -0.26
CA ALA A 138 -26.33 0.46 -1.12
C ALA A 138 -25.28 0.83 -2.17
N LEU A 139 -23.99 0.86 -1.78
CA LEU A 139 -22.89 1.14 -2.71
C LEU A 139 -22.72 0.01 -3.73
N ASP A 140 -22.75 -1.25 -3.30
CA ASP A 140 -22.64 -2.41 -4.18
C ASP A 140 -23.79 -2.43 -5.20
N SER A 141 -25.03 -2.26 -4.72
CA SER A 141 -26.21 -2.18 -5.59
C SER A 141 -26.08 -1.05 -6.61
N PHE A 142 -25.60 0.12 -6.17
CA PHE A 142 -25.38 1.25 -7.07
C PHE A 142 -24.33 0.94 -8.13
N MET A 143 -23.22 0.29 -7.75
CA MET A 143 -22.17 -0.10 -8.68
C MET A 143 -22.66 -1.14 -9.70
N GLU A 144 -23.45 -2.13 -9.27
CA GLU A 144 -24.08 -3.11 -10.17
C GLU A 144 -25.01 -2.42 -11.19
N GLU A 145 -25.82 -1.45 -10.76
CA GLU A 145 -26.72 -0.70 -11.64
C GLU A 145 -25.98 0.21 -12.64
N HIS A 146 -24.75 0.63 -12.31
CA HIS A 146 -23.96 1.60 -13.07
C HIS A 146 -22.67 1.02 -13.67
N GLU A 147 -22.58 -0.30 -13.86
CA GLU A 147 -21.40 -1.02 -14.33
C GLU A 147 -20.69 -0.35 -15.53
N THR A 148 -21.46 0.13 -16.50
CA THR A 148 -20.92 0.76 -17.73
C THR A 148 -20.32 2.16 -17.54
N SER A 149 -20.50 2.76 -16.37
CA SER A 149 -20.12 4.14 -16.06
C SER A 149 -19.15 4.27 -14.90
N LEU A 150 -18.78 3.16 -14.23
CA LEU A 150 -17.90 3.15 -13.04
C LEU A 150 -16.60 3.92 -13.26
N LEU A 151 -16.00 3.76 -14.44
CA LEU A 151 -14.76 4.43 -14.82
C LEU A 151 -14.86 5.96 -14.76
N ARG A 152 -16.04 6.52 -15.06
CA ARG A 152 -16.25 7.98 -15.20
C ARG A 152 -16.97 8.61 -14.01
N MET A 153 -17.34 7.83 -13.01
CA MET A 153 -17.98 8.32 -11.79
C MET A 153 -16.98 8.31 -10.64
N SER A 154 -17.00 9.38 -9.84
CA SER A 154 -16.29 9.40 -8.58
C SER A 154 -17.07 8.63 -7.51
N ALA A 155 -16.37 8.17 -6.47
CA ALA A 155 -17.01 7.62 -5.28
C ALA A 155 -17.92 8.65 -4.59
N ALA A 156 -17.54 9.93 -4.59
CA ALA A 156 -18.38 11.02 -4.06
C ALA A 156 -19.70 11.17 -4.83
N ASP A 157 -19.66 11.12 -6.17
CA ASP A 157 -20.86 11.18 -7.01
C ASP A 157 -21.81 10.02 -6.72
N ALA A 158 -21.26 8.83 -6.46
CA ALA A 158 -22.03 7.64 -6.11
C ALA A 158 -22.75 7.83 -4.78
N VAL A 159 -22.00 8.18 -3.72
CA VAL A 159 -22.56 8.41 -2.39
C VAL A 159 -23.67 9.46 -2.42
N GLU A 160 -23.47 10.57 -3.13
CA GLU A 160 -24.49 11.61 -3.26
C GLU A 160 -25.74 11.14 -4.01
N LYS A 161 -25.59 10.36 -5.09
CA LYS A 161 -26.74 9.79 -5.81
C LYS A 161 -27.51 8.77 -4.97
N ILE A 162 -26.81 7.91 -4.24
CA ILE A 162 -27.41 6.94 -3.32
C ILE A 162 -28.24 7.66 -2.25
N ARG A 163 -27.71 8.76 -1.69
CA ARG A 163 -28.45 9.61 -0.73
C ARG A 163 -29.71 10.19 -1.37
N GLN A 164 -29.64 10.69 -2.60
CA GLN A 164 -30.80 11.25 -3.32
C GLN A 164 -31.89 10.21 -3.59
N GLN A 165 -31.51 8.94 -3.79
CA GLN A 165 -32.42 7.81 -3.95
C GLN A 165 -33.05 7.35 -2.61
N ARG A 166 -32.67 7.96 -1.49
CA ARG A 166 -33.10 7.59 -0.12
C ARG A 166 -32.72 6.16 0.29
N ALA A 167 -31.71 5.57 -0.36
CA ALA A 167 -31.21 4.24 0.01
C ALA A 167 -30.41 4.24 1.34
N LEU A 168 -30.00 5.42 1.82
CA LEU A 168 -29.33 5.62 3.12
C LEU A 168 -30.19 6.42 4.11
N SER A 169 -31.53 6.35 4.01
CA SER A 169 -32.43 7.17 4.84
C SER A 169 -32.35 6.88 6.34
N ASP A 170 -31.82 5.72 6.71
CA ASP A 170 -31.64 5.29 8.10
C ASP A 170 -30.32 5.83 8.71
N LEU A 171 -29.49 6.49 7.90
CA LEU A 171 -28.23 7.09 8.31
C LEU A 171 -28.32 8.62 8.27
N THR A 172 -27.70 9.27 9.25
CA THR A 172 -27.44 10.70 9.28
C THR A 172 -26.32 11.09 8.33
N ASP A 173 -26.23 12.37 7.97
CA ASP A 173 -25.17 12.89 7.11
C ASP A 173 -23.76 12.65 7.69
N ALA A 174 -23.62 12.73 9.02
CA ALA A 174 -22.35 12.45 9.69
C ALA A 174 -21.97 10.97 9.62
N GLU A 175 -22.94 10.06 9.77
CA GLU A 175 -22.72 8.61 9.62
C GLU A 175 -22.35 8.27 8.17
N VAL A 176 -23.04 8.82 7.17
CA VAL A 176 -22.69 8.61 5.76
C VAL A 176 -21.28 9.13 5.46
N GLY A 177 -20.93 10.31 5.96
CA GLY A 177 -19.58 10.86 5.82
C GLY A 177 -18.50 9.99 6.47
N PHE A 178 -18.76 9.49 7.69
CA PHE A 178 -17.86 8.59 8.41
C PHE A 178 -17.64 7.30 7.64
N LEU A 179 -18.71 6.66 7.16
CA LEU A 179 -18.66 5.41 6.38
C LEU A 179 -17.95 5.61 5.04
N ALA A 180 -18.26 6.70 4.32
CA ALA A 180 -17.57 7.04 3.08
C ALA A 180 -16.07 7.27 3.31
N HIS A 181 -15.69 7.89 4.43
CA HIS A 181 -14.28 8.09 4.75
C HIS A 181 -13.58 6.75 5.04
N ILE A 182 -14.08 5.95 5.98
CA ILE A 182 -13.39 4.73 6.42
C ILE A 182 -13.41 3.61 5.38
N LEU A 183 -14.46 3.51 4.55
CA LEU A 183 -14.58 2.45 3.54
C LEU A 183 -13.99 2.81 2.18
N LEU A 184 -13.76 4.11 1.90
CA LEU A 184 -13.34 4.58 0.57
C LEU A 184 -12.10 5.48 0.69
N GLU A 185 -12.19 6.61 1.37
CA GLU A 185 -11.09 7.59 1.41
C GLU A 185 -9.83 7.04 2.08
N GLN A 186 -10.00 6.35 3.21
CA GLN A 186 -8.92 5.75 3.97
C GLN A 186 -8.30 4.56 3.22
N GLU A 187 -9.13 3.65 2.71
CA GLU A 187 -8.68 2.45 1.98
C GLU A 187 -7.82 2.81 0.76
N PHE A 188 -8.21 3.87 0.02
CA PHE A 188 -7.53 4.28 -1.21
C PHE A 188 -6.60 5.50 -1.03
N ALA A 189 -6.45 6.00 0.20
CA ALA A 189 -5.62 7.14 0.56
C ALA A 189 -5.90 8.42 -0.26
N VAL A 190 -7.15 8.65 -0.63
CA VAL A 190 -7.53 9.75 -1.54
C VAL A 190 -8.96 10.21 -1.28
N SER A 191 -9.23 11.50 -1.48
CA SER A 191 -10.59 12.04 -1.52
C SER A 191 -11.51 11.20 -2.42
N THR A 192 -12.72 10.94 -1.93
CA THR A 192 -13.78 10.25 -2.70
C THR A 192 -14.14 10.95 -4.02
N SER A 193 -13.84 12.25 -4.15
CA SER A 193 -14.05 13.02 -5.40
C SER A 193 -13.09 12.63 -6.54
N ASP A 194 -11.90 12.13 -6.20
CA ASP A 194 -10.88 11.77 -7.18
C ASP A 194 -10.85 10.26 -7.47
N LEU A 195 -11.38 9.46 -6.54
CA LEU A 195 -11.44 8.00 -6.65
C LEU A 195 -12.51 7.56 -7.66
N SER A 196 -12.12 6.81 -8.68
CA SER A 196 -13.07 6.16 -9.58
C SER A 196 -13.78 4.99 -8.89
N LEU A 197 -15.08 4.80 -9.17
CA LEU A 197 -15.76 3.56 -8.77
C LEU A 197 -15.12 2.30 -9.39
N ALA A 198 -14.53 2.40 -10.59
CA ALA A 198 -13.77 1.30 -11.18
C ALA A 198 -12.50 0.97 -10.38
N GLY A 199 -12.02 1.90 -9.56
CA GLY A 199 -10.90 1.66 -8.63
C GLY A 199 -11.30 0.80 -7.44
N LEU A 200 -12.57 0.82 -7.03
CA LEU A 200 -13.08 -0.01 -5.94
C LEU A 200 -13.11 -1.51 -6.29
N ASP A 201 -13.29 -1.82 -7.58
CA ASP A 201 -13.28 -3.17 -8.14
C ASP A 201 -11.94 -3.49 -8.85
N GLU A 202 -10.89 -2.71 -8.61
CA GLU A 202 -9.59 -2.94 -9.24
C GLU A 202 -8.85 -4.11 -8.58
N GLY A 203 -8.51 -5.10 -9.39
CA GLY A 203 -7.62 -6.20 -9.01
C GLY A 203 -8.36 -7.37 -8.37
N THR A 204 -7.74 -7.98 -7.37
CA THR A 204 -8.23 -9.13 -6.63
C THR A 204 -7.67 -9.06 -5.20
N ALA A 205 -8.06 -9.99 -4.32
CA ALA A 205 -7.40 -10.11 -3.03
C ALA A 205 -7.35 -11.54 -2.53
N PHE A 206 -6.43 -11.76 -1.59
CA PHE A 206 -6.34 -13.00 -0.85
C PHE A 206 -7.51 -13.12 0.14
N GLY A 207 -7.90 -14.36 0.46
CA GLY A 207 -8.90 -14.63 1.49
C GLY A 207 -8.26 -14.82 2.88
N GLY A 208 -9.10 -15.09 3.87
CA GLY A 208 -8.69 -15.25 5.27
C GLY A 208 -8.70 -13.93 6.04
N PRO A 209 -8.46 -13.98 7.35
CA PRO A 209 -8.41 -12.79 8.19
C PRO A 209 -7.23 -11.91 7.80
N ASP A 210 -7.34 -10.63 8.11
CA ASP A 210 -6.22 -9.71 8.09
C ASP A 210 -5.38 -9.91 9.35
N ALA A 211 -4.08 -9.68 9.25
CA ALA A 211 -3.18 -9.78 10.40
C ALA A 211 -2.12 -8.70 10.39
N VAL A 212 -1.69 -8.30 11.59
CA VAL A 212 -0.53 -7.42 11.78
C VAL A 212 0.68 -8.22 12.25
N LEU A 213 1.86 -7.62 12.15
CA LEU A 213 3.14 -8.17 12.61
C LEU A 213 3.55 -7.46 13.91
N PRO A 214 3.33 -8.04 15.10
CA PRO A 214 3.65 -7.39 16.38
C PRO A 214 5.10 -6.90 16.52
N ASP A 215 6.05 -7.55 15.84
CA ASP A 215 7.47 -7.20 15.87
C ASP A 215 7.87 -6.11 14.85
N GLY A 216 6.93 -5.70 13.99
CA GLY A 216 7.09 -4.71 12.92
C GLY A 216 7.25 -5.30 11.52
N TYR A 217 6.67 -4.64 10.52
CA TYR A 217 6.75 -5.05 9.11
C TYR A 217 8.17 -4.97 8.54
N ASP A 218 9.03 -4.09 9.09
CA ASP A 218 10.42 -3.94 8.66
C ASP A 218 11.23 -5.25 8.76
N LYS A 219 10.86 -6.16 9.67
CA LYS A 219 11.47 -7.48 9.82
C LYS A 219 11.37 -8.35 8.57
N ILE A 220 10.33 -8.18 7.77
CA ILE A 220 10.23 -8.86 6.47
C ILE A 220 11.32 -8.35 5.53
N ALA A 221 11.55 -7.04 5.47
CA ALA A 221 12.59 -6.44 4.63
C ALA A 221 14.00 -6.82 5.13
N GLU A 222 14.24 -6.81 6.44
CA GLU A 222 15.48 -7.26 7.05
C GLU A 222 15.79 -8.72 6.68
N GLY A 223 14.83 -9.63 6.85
CA GLY A 223 14.98 -11.05 6.53
C GLY A 223 15.31 -11.30 5.06
N LEU A 224 14.74 -10.51 4.15
CA LEU A 224 15.00 -10.60 2.71
C LEU A 224 16.37 -10.04 2.29
N SER A 225 16.92 -9.10 3.07
CA SER A 225 18.20 -8.45 2.77
C SER A 225 19.41 -9.38 2.95
N ALA A 226 19.24 -10.48 3.70
CA ALA A 226 20.31 -11.42 3.99
C ALA A 226 20.93 -11.98 2.70
N GLY A 227 22.23 -11.74 2.52
CA GLY A 227 23.01 -12.20 1.37
C GLY A 227 22.91 -11.32 0.12
N LEU A 228 22.22 -10.17 0.18
CA LEU A 228 22.17 -9.20 -0.92
C LEU A 228 23.24 -8.11 -0.75
N THR A 229 23.80 -7.65 -1.88
CA THR A 229 24.63 -6.44 -1.91
C THR A 229 23.71 -5.23 -2.01
N ILE A 230 23.60 -4.45 -0.93
CA ILE A 230 22.75 -3.25 -0.88
C ILE A 230 23.61 -2.03 -0.56
N LEU A 231 23.57 -1.03 -1.44
CA LEU A 231 24.21 0.27 -1.25
C LEU A 231 23.13 1.26 -0.79
N THR A 232 23.16 1.62 0.49
CA THR A 232 22.31 2.69 1.05
C THR A 232 22.90 4.06 0.79
N LYS A 233 22.07 5.12 0.88
CA LYS A 233 22.44 6.50 0.52
C LYS A 233 22.91 6.63 -0.94
N ALA A 234 22.48 5.69 -1.79
CA ALA A 234 22.79 5.60 -3.21
C ALA A 234 21.64 6.25 -4.00
N VAL A 235 21.65 7.57 -4.11
CA VAL A 235 20.61 8.31 -4.84
C VAL A 235 20.86 8.18 -6.34
N VAL A 236 19.93 7.54 -7.05
CA VAL A 236 19.93 7.45 -8.51
C VAL A 236 19.30 8.70 -9.10
N ASP A 237 20.02 9.40 -9.97
CA ASP A 237 19.52 10.59 -10.68
C ASP A 237 19.28 10.34 -12.18
N ARG A 238 19.90 9.29 -12.75
CA ARG A 238 19.81 9.02 -14.19
C ARG A 238 19.95 7.55 -14.53
N ILE A 239 19.12 7.08 -15.44
CA ILE A 239 19.15 5.72 -16.01
C ILE A 239 19.26 5.84 -17.53
N GLU A 240 20.37 5.35 -18.07
CA GLU A 240 20.60 5.28 -19.51
C GLU A 240 20.61 3.84 -19.97
N HIS A 241 20.03 3.54 -21.12
CA HIS A 241 20.05 2.19 -21.67
C HIS A 241 20.21 2.16 -23.19
N SER A 242 20.81 1.08 -23.68
CA SER A 242 20.95 0.80 -25.10
C SER A 242 20.90 -0.71 -25.34
N SER A 243 21.07 -1.14 -26.60
CA SER A 243 21.22 -2.56 -26.90
C SER A 243 22.41 -3.23 -26.19
N LYS A 244 23.39 -2.46 -25.70
CA LYS A 244 24.60 -2.97 -25.04
C LYS A 244 24.45 -3.16 -23.52
N GLY A 245 23.44 -2.57 -22.87
CA GLY A 245 23.27 -2.63 -21.41
C GLY A 245 22.64 -1.36 -20.85
N VAL A 246 22.83 -1.18 -19.54
CA VAL A 246 22.30 -0.06 -18.76
C VAL A 246 23.45 0.62 -17.99
N SER A 247 23.43 1.94 -17.95
CA SER A 247 24.32 2.78 -17.13
C SER A 247 23.47 3.61 -16.16
N VAL A 248 23.71 3.47 -14.86
CA VAL A 248 22.96 4.17 -13.80
C VAL A 248 23.88 5.17 -13.13
N THR A 249 23.50 6.44 -13.10
CA THR A 249 24.23 7.49 -12.37
C THR A 249 23.73 7.54 -10.92
N VAL A 250 24.65 7.37 -9.98
CA VAL A 250 24.41 7.30 -8.53
C VAL A 250 25.33 8.30 -7.86
N SER A 251 24.78 9.37 -7.30
CA SER A 251 25.57 10.40 -6.60
C SER A 251 26.78 10.91 -7.41
N GLY A 252 26.63 11.02 -8.74
CA GLY A 252 27.68 11.47 -9.66
C GLY A 252 28.61 10.37 -10.19
N GLU A 253 28.54 9.14 -9.69
CA GLU A 253 29.28 7.99 -10.21
C GLU A 253 28.42 7.15 -11.15
N VAL A 254 29.02 6.50 -12.14
CA VAL A 254 28.29 5.66 -13.10
C VAL A 254 28.54 4.19 -12.81
N LEU A 255 27.46 3.42 -12.69
CA LEU A 255 27.48 1.97 -12.54
C LEU A 255 26.87 1.31 -13.79
N ASP A 256 27.64 0.42 -14.42
CA ASP A 256 27.20 -0.32 -15.62
C ASP A 256 26.70 -1.73 -15.27
N ALA A 257 25.64 -2.15 -15.96
CA ALA A 257 25.04 -3.47 -15.84
C ALA A 257 24.41 -3.95 -17.16
N ASP A 258 24.08 -5.24 -17.23
CA ASP A 258 23.34 -5.79 -18.37
C ASP A 258 21.88 -5.35 -18.36
N PHE A 259 21.28 -5.28 -17.17
CA PHE A 259 19.89 -4.94 -16.94
C PHE A 259 19.72 -4.06 -15.71
N ALA A 260 18.58 -3.37 -15.61
CA ALA A 260 18.14 -2.72 -14.39
C ALA A 260 16.67 -2.98 -14.09
N ILE A 261 16.31 -2.98 -12.81
CA ILE A 261 14.92 -2.99 -12.33
C ILE A 261 14.69 -1.71 -11.55
N CYS A 262 13.80 -0.86 -12.04
CA CYS A 262 13.34 0.34 -11.37
C CYS A 262 12.15 0.00 -10.47
N ALA A 263 12.36 0.05 -9.15
CA ALA A 263 11.35 -0.24 -8.13
C ALA A 263 11.04 0.97 -7.25
N VAL A 264 11.27 2.20 -7.76
CA VAL A 264 10.98 3.43 -7.05
C VAL A 264 9.45 3.69 -7.00
N PRO A 265 8.95 4.40 -5.98
CA PRO A 265 7.52 4.71 -5.87
C PRO A 265 7.00 5.57 -7.03
N LEU A 266 5.69 5.49 -7.30
CA LEU A 266 5.03 6.30 -8.34
C LEU A 266 5.22 7.80 -8.09
N GLY A 267 5.16 8.26 -6.84
CA GLY A 267 5.44 9.66 -6.48
C GLY A 267 6.81 10.15 -6.95
N VAL A 268 7.85 9.31 -6.84
CA VAL A 268 9.22 9.63 -7.34
C VAL A 268 9.25 9.69 -8.88
N LEU A 269 8.55 8.78 -9.56
CA LEU A 269 8.43 8.82 -11.02
C LEU A 269 7.70 10.09 -11.50
N LYS A 270 6.62 10.48 -10.81
CA LYS A 270 5.86 11.70 -11.08
C LYS A 270 6.68 12.97 -10.86
N ALA A 271 7.52 13.00 -9.84
CA ALA A 271 8.42 14.12 -9.56
C ALA A 271 9.52 14.30 -10.62
N GLY A 272 9.76 13.28 -11.46
CA GLY A 272 10.79 13.35 -12.49
C GLY A 272 12.22 13.41 -11.93
N SER A 273 12.42 12.95 -10.70
CA SER A 273 13.73 13.00 -10.02
C SER A 273 14.79 12.10 -10.66
N ILE A 274 14.37 11.16 -11.52
CA ILE A 274 15.24 10.26 -12.28
C ILE A 274 15.09 10.56 -13.77
N ALA A 275 16.17 10.97 -14.42
CA ALA A 275 16.22 11.17 -15.86
C ALA A 275 16.40 9.84 -16.60
N PHE A 276 15.58 9.58 -17.62
CA PHE A 276 15.69 8.40 -18.48
C PHE A 276 16.22 8.77 -19.87
N SER A 277 17.22 8.02 -20.35
CA SER A 277 17.78 8.17 -21.70
C SER A 277 17.88 6.81 -22.40
N PRO A 278 17.21 6.60 -23.55
CA PRO A 278 16.22 7.47 -24.19
C PRO A 278 15.03 7.83 -23.29
N ARG A 279 14.29 8.87 -23.69
CA ARG A 279 13.07 9.30 -22.98
C ARG A 279 12.08 8.13 -22.89
N LEU A 280 11.41 8.00 -21.74
CA LEU A 280 10.35 7.01 -21.53
C LEU A 280 9.29 7.08 -22.65
N PRO A 281 8.75 5.94 -23.13
CA PRO A 281 7.68 5.90 -24.13
C PRO A 281 6.42 6.66 -23.69
N ASP A 282 5.66 7.17 -24.66
CA ASP A 282 4.46 7.99 -24.43
C ASP A 282 3.44 7.30 -23.52
N ALA A 283 3.16 6.02 -23.77
CA ALA A 283 2.23 5.24 -22.95
C ALA A 283 2.65 5.15 -21.48
N LYS A 284 3.95 5.00 -21.21
CA LYS A 284 4.49 4.94 -19.85
C LYS A 284 4.43 6.31 -19.16
N ARG A 285 4.77 7.39 -19.86
CA ARG A 285 4.65 8.75 -19.29
C ARG A 285 3.21 9.09 -18.99
N HIS A 286 2.28 8.77 -19.90
CA HIS A 286 0.86 8.95 -19.65
C HIS A 286 0.38 8.14 -18.44
N ALA A 287 0.86 6.90 -18.26
CA ALA A 287 0.53 6.11 -17.07
C ALA A 287 1.08 6.72 -15.77
N ILE A 288 2.33 7.24 -15.78
CA ILE A 288 2.92 7.96 -14.64
C ILE A 288 2.08 9.19 -14.31
N ASP A 289 1.63 9.93 -15.32
CA ASP A 289 0.84 11.15 -15.14
C ASP A 289 -0.59 10.85 -14.67
N ALA A 290 -1.22 9.82 -15.24
CA ALA A 290 -2.63 9.49 -15.02
C ALA A 290 -2.89 8.72 -13.73
N LEU A 291 -2.03 7.80 -13.30
CA LEU A 291 -2.23 7.08 -12.04
C LEU A 291 -2.13 8.06 -10.85
N GLY A 292 -3.00 7.86 -9.87
CA GLY A 292 -3.02 8.66 -8.65
C GLY A 292 -1.98 8.17 -7.65
N MET A 293 -1.41 9.09 -6.87
CA MET A 293 -0.58 8.76 -5.71
C MET A 293 -1.30 9.31 -4.47
N GLY A 294 -1.89 8.42 -3.68
CA GLY A 294 -2.62 8.77 -2.47
C GLY A 294 -1.68 9.01 -1.29
N LEU A 295 -2.23 9.59 -0.24
CA LEU A 295 -1.58 9.83 1.04
C LEU A 295 -2.45 9.31 2.18
N LEU A 296 -1.85 8.45 2.99
CA LEU A 296 -2.36 8.03 4.29
C LEU A 296 -1.21 8.14 5.29
N ASP A 297 -1.44 8.93 6.32
CA ASP A 297 -0.52 9.12 7.43
C ASP A 297 -1.09 8.60 8.74
N LYS A 298 -0.18 8.24 9.63
CA LYS A 298 -0.47 7.71 10.96
C LYS A 298 0.06 8.62 12.02
N ILE A 299 -0.72 8.80 13.07
CA ILE A 299 -0.30 9.52 14.27
C ILE A 299 -0.48 8.57 15.45
N TYR A 300 0.64 8.14 16.03
CA TYR A 300 0.66 7.30 17.23
C TYR A 300 0.76 8.16 18.47
N LEU A 301 -0.09 7.88 19.46
CA LEU A 301 -0.10 8.52 20.76
C LEU A 301 0.11 7.46 21.84
N SER A 302 1.16 7.61 22.64
CA SER A 302 1.39 6.79 23.83
C SER A 302 0.84 7.48 25.07
N PHE A 303 0.25 6.70 25.98
CA PHE A 303 -0.34 7.19 27.22
C PHE A 303 0.34 6.56 28.44
N PRO A 304 0.27 7.19 29.63
CA PRO A 304 0.78 6.58 30.86
C PRO A 304 0.00 5.32 31.26
N GLU A 305 -1.31 5.33 31.05
CA GLU A 305 -2.26 4.27 31.36
C GLU A 305 -3.42 4.29 30.34
N PRO A 306 -4.04 3.14 30.05
CA PRO A 306 -5.22 3.10 29.18
C PRO A 306 -6.42 3.75 29.89
N PHE A 307 -7.14 4.61 29.17
CA PHE A 307 -8.39 5.23 29.62
C PHE A 307 -9.62 4.74 28.83
N TRP A 308 -9.41 3.76 27.94
CA TRP A 308 -10.38 3.16 27.04
C TRP A 308 -10.55 1.66 27.36
N ASP A 309 -11.49 0.97 26.71
CA ASP A 309 -11.62 -0.49 26.83
C ASP A 309 -10.42 -1.19 26.17
N GLU A 310 -9.60 -1.86 26.99
CA GLU A 310 -8.37 -2.52 26.57
C GLU A 310 -8.60 -3.67 25.57
N THR A 311 -9.82 -4.23 25.53
CA THR A 311 -10.16 -5.39 24.71
C THR A 311 -10.62 -5.02 23.30
N VAL A 312 -11.09 -3.78 23.09
CA VAL A 312 -11.54 -3.28 21.78
C VAL A 312 -10.36 -3.10 20.85
N HIS A 313 -10.48 -3.52 19.59
CA HIS A 313 -9.40 -3.37 18.61
C HIS A 313 -9.40 -2.02 17.90
N ASN A 314 -10.59 -1.42 17.71
CA ASN A 314 -10.71 -0.20 16.93
C ASN A 314 -11.75 0.74 17.54
N PHE A 315 -11.49 2.04 17.46
CA PHE A 315 -12.47 3.06 17.78
C PHE A 315 -12.85 3.88 16.54
N GLY A 316 -14.15 4.04 16.31
CA GLY A 316 -14.70 4.93 15.30
C GLY A 316 -15.11 6.27 15.90
N ARG A 317 -14.94 7.36 15.14
CA ARG A 317 -15.36 8.71 15.53
C ARG A 317 -16.22 9.33 14.44
N ILE A 318 -17.52 9.44 14.70
CA ILE A 318 -18.44 10.21 13.86
C ILE A 318 -18.39 11.66 14.30
N SER A 319 -18.16 12.58 13.35
CA SER A 319 -18.11 14.01 13.65
C SER A 319 -18.60 14.86 12.48
N GLU A 320 -18.78 16.17 12.72
CA GLU A 320 -19.12 17.13 11.67
C GLU A 320 -18.03 17.29 10.61
N THR A 321 -16.82 16.79 10.87
CA THR A 321 -15.68 16.70 9.94
C THR A 321 -15.34 15.23 9.71
N PRO A 322 -16.06 14.52 8.82
CA PRO A 322 -16.05 13.06 8.82
C PRO A 322 -14.71 12.41 8.45
N ASN A 323 -13.82 13.16 7.81
CA ASN A 323 -12.47 12.72 7.44
C ASN A 323 -11.40 12.96 8.52
N ALA A 324 -11.72 13.68 9.60
CA ALA A 324 -10.76 14.06 10.62
C ALA A 324 -10.75 13.06 11.78
N PHE A 325 -9.66 12.30 11.90
CA PHE A 325 -9.44 11.36 13.01
C PHE A 325 -10.60 10.37 13.19
N ALA A 326 -11.10 9.80 12.10
CA ALA A 326 -12.29 8.96 12.09
C ALA A 326 -12.02 7.56 12.65
N PHE A 327 -10.83 7.01 12.46
CA PHE A 327 -10.52 5.62 12.77
C PHE A 327 -9.26 5.49 13.63
N TRP A 328 -9.40 4.76 14.74
CA TRP A 328 -8.40 4.65 15.78
C TRP A 328 -8.10 3.21 16.18
N PRO A 329 -7.13 2.54 15.52
CA PRO A 329 -6.61 1.27 16.01
C PRO A 329 -6.06 1.35 17.44
N ASN A 330 -6.51 0.44 18.30
CA ASN A 330 -5.95 0.20 19.63
C ASN A 330 -4.78 -0.77 19.52
N LEU A 331 -3.57 -0.29 19.81
CA LEU A 331 -2.36 -1.12 19.71
C LEU A 331 -2.03 -1.86 21.00
N LEU A 332 -2.81 -1.68 22.08
CA LEU A 332 -2.59 -2.38 23.35
C LEU A 332 -2.65 -3.91 23.22
N PRO A 333 -3.64 -4.52 22.54
CA PRO A 333 -3.69 -5.98 22.35
C PRO A 333 -2.49 -6.55 21.59
N VAL A 334 -1.88 -5.74 20.70
CA VAL A 334 -0.76 -6.17 19.84
C VAL A 334 0.60 -5.95 20.50
N THR A 335 0.77 -4.80 21.15
CA THR A 335 2.08 -4.33 21.62
C THR A 335 2.25 -4.46 23.14
N GLY A 336 1.16 -4.67 23.88
CA GLY A 336 1.14 -4.60 25.34
C GLY A 336 1.42 -3.19 25.88
N LYS A 337 1.31 -2.14 25.05
CA LYS A 337 1.50 -0.74 25.43
C LYS A 337 0.23 0.08 25.18
N PRO A 338 -0.13 1.02 26.06
CA PRO A 338 -1.28 1.91 25.89
C PRO A 338 -1.02 2.93 24.78
N ILE A 339 -1.20 2.50 23.53
CA ILE A 339 -0.94 3.28 22.33
C ILE A 339 -2.18 3.25 21.45
N LEU A 340 -2.66 4.42 21.06
CA LEU A 340 -3.67 4.58 20.01
C LEU A 340 -3.00 5.13 18.75
N CYS A 341 -3.49 4.68 17.60
CA CYS A 341 -3.07 5.19 16.29
C CYS A 341 -4.26 5.88 15.65
N ALA A 342 -4.10 7.07 15.09
CA ALA A 342 -5.08 7.63 14.15
C ALA A 342 -4.63 7.38 12.72
N LEU A 343 -5.53 6.89 11.86
CA LEU A 343 -5.32 6.85 10.41
C LEU A 343 -5.98 8.07 9.77
N ASN A 344 -5.25 8.78 8.91
CA ASN A 344 -5.75 9.98 8.23
C ASN A 344 -5.36 9.92 6.77
N ALA A 345 -6.30 10.20 5.87
CA ALA A 345 -6.12 10.04 4.43
C ALA A 345 -6.45 11.30 3.64
N GLY A 346 -6.00 11.32 2.37
CA GLY A 346 -6.39 12.33 1.40
C GLY A 346 -6.02 13.76 1.81
N ALA A 347 -6.95 14.69 1.61
CA ALA A 347 -6.73 16.12 1.87
C ALA A 347 -6.40 16.40 3.34
N PHE A 348 -7.03 15.69 4.28
CA PHE A 348 -6.78 15.91 5.70
C PHE A 348 -5.37 15.45 6.12
N ALA A 349 -4.86 14.36 5.53
CA ALA A 349 -3.47 13.95 5.74
C ALA A 349 -2.47 15.02 5.27
N LEU A 350 -2.73 15.65 4.11
CA LEU A 350 -1.90 16.75 3.59
C LEU A 350 -1.88 17.95 4.54
N GLU A 351 -3.04 18.33 5.09
CA GLU A 351 -3.13 19.42 6.08
C GLU A 351 -2.35 19.08 7.36
N LEU A 352 -2.41 17.83 7.84
CA LEU A 352 -1.68 17.39 9.03
C LEU A 352 -0.15 17.39 8.83
N GLU A 353 0.33 17.13 7.61
CA GLU A 353 1.75 17.20 7.28
C GLU A 353 2.30 18.64 7.40
N GLU A 354 1.49 19.68 7.20
CA GLU A 354 1.90 21.08 7.37
C GLU A 354 2.16 21.47 8.83
N LEU A 355 1.60 20.69 9.76
CA LEU A 355 1.78 20.91 11.19
C LEU A 355 3.15 20.40 11.67
N SER A 356 3.59 20.90 12.82
CA SER A 356 4.69 20.27 13.55
C SER A 356 4.23 18.96 14.20
N GLU A 357 5.17 18.12 14.64
CA GLU A 357 4.86 16.88 15.38
C GLU A 357 3.99 17.17 16.62
N GLU A 358 4.31 18.24 17.34
CA GLU A 358 3.51 18.71 18.48
C GLU A 358 2.12 19.19 18.07
N GLY A 359 2.00 19.82 16.90
CA GLY A 359 0.72 20.24 16.32
C GLY A 359 -0.19 19.04 16.01
N ARG A 360 0.35 18.01 15.36
CA ARG A 360 -0.36 16.74 15.09
C ARG A 360 -0.75 16.04 16.39
N ARG A 361 0.17 15.93 17.35
CA ARG A 361 -0.09 15.34 18.68
C ARG A 361 -1.28 16.01 19.37
N ARG A 362 -1.29 17.34 19.38
CA ARG A 362 -2.38 18.13 19.96
C ARG A 362 -3.70 17.91 19.25
N ALA A 363 -3.74 18.00 17.92
CA ALA A 363 -4.96 17.81 17.14
C ALA A 363 -5.56 16.40 17.34
N ALA A 364 -4.70 15.37 17.32
CA ALA A 364 -5.08 13.99 17.59
C ALA A 364 -5.62 13.81 19.03
N PHE A 365 -4.97 14.44 20.02
CA PHE A 365 -5.44 14.40 21.40
C PHE A 365 -6.79 15.11 21.60
N GLU A 366 -6.97 16.28 20.98
CA GLU A 366 -8.25 17.01 21.00
C GLU A 366 -9.39 16.14 20.42
N ALA A 367 -9.13 15.38 19.35
CA ALA A 367 -10.09 14.42 18.81
C ALA A 367 -10.44 13.31 19.83
N LEU A 368 -9.46 12.73 20.52
CA LEU A 368 -9.71 11.74 21.58
C LEU A 368 -10.53 12.32 22.73
N GLN A 369 -10.31 13.59 23.11
CA GLN A 369 -11.11 14.26 24.13
C GLN A 369 -12.58 14.42 23.74
N THR A 370 -12.91 14.44 22.44
CA THR A 370 -14.30 14.42 21.98
C THR A 370 -14.96 13.05 22.09
N MET A 371 -14.18 11.97 22.07
CA MET A 371 -14.66 10.59 22.18
C MET A 371 -14.79 10.16 23.65
N PHE A 372 -13.73 10.37 24.42
CA PHE A 372 -13.58 9.82 25.77
C PHE A 372 -13.75 10.86 26.90
N GLY A 373 -14.07 12.11 26.53
CA GLY A 373 -14.23 13.22 27.47
C GLY A 373 -12.93 14.01 27.72
N ARG A 374 -13.07 15.21 28.29
CA ARG A 374 -11.95 16.17 28.44
C ARG A 374 -10.93 15.81 29.51
N ASP A 375 -11.30 14.95 30.46
CA ASP A 375 -10.51 14.65 31.65
C ASP A 375 -9.56 13.45 31.46
N ILE A 376 -9.37 12.96 30.23
CA ILE A 376 -8.41 11.89 29.91
C ILE A 376 -6.95 12.36 30.09
N PRO A 377 -6.02 11.46 30.45
CA PRO A 377 -4.61 11.81 30.61
C PRO A 377 -4.00 12.28 29.28
N PRO A 378 -3.12 13.30 29.29
CA PRO A 378 -2.43 13.74 28.07
C PRO A 378 -1.48 12.66 27.55
N PRO A 379 -1.23 12.60 26.23
CA PRO A 379 -0.30 11.65 25.65
C PRO A 379 1.13 11.96 26.12
N ALA A 380 1.82 10.92 26.59
CA ALA A 380 3.20 11.00 27.08
C ALA A 380 4.20 11.31 25.96
N ALA A 381 3.97 10.76 24.77
CA ALA A 381 4.77 10.99 23.57
C ALA A 381 3.98 10.61 22.31
N SER A 382 4.42 11.12 21.15
CA SER A 382 3.86 10.79 19.84
C SER A 382 4.94 10.49 18.81
N VAL A 383 4.52 9.79 17.75
CA VAL A 383 5.29 9.69 16.50
C VAL A 383 4.31 9.68 15.32
N SER A 384 4.62 10.43 14.28
CA SER A 384 3.78 10.54 13.08
C SER A 384 4.55 10.17 11.82
N SER A 385 3.86 9.63 10.81
CA SER A 385 4.37 9.59 9.45
C SER A 385 4.10 10.92 8.72
N THR A 386 4.90 11.18 7.68
CA THR A 386 4.75 12.30 6.74
C THR A 386 5.25 11.84 5.36
N TRP A 387 4.50 10.93 4.72
CA TRP A 387 4.93 10.24 3.50
C TRP A 387 5.00 11.12 2.26
N GLN A 388 4.26 12.23 2.22
CA GLN A 388 4.31 13.21 1.13
C GLN A 388 5.59 14.04 1.17
N GLN A 389 6.05 14.43 2.36
CA GLN A 389 7.31 15.17 2.54
C GLN A 389 8.56 14.32 2.28
N ASP A 390 8.47 12.99 2.42
CA ASP A 390 9.59 12.09 2.15
C ASP A 390 9.89 12.02 0.64
N GLN A 391 11.00 12.66 0.24
CA GLN A 391 11.46 12.74 -1.16
C GLN A 391 11.72 11.38 -1.82
N ARG A 392 11.75 10.29 -1.05
CA ARG A 392 11.94 8.93 -1.56
C ARG A 392 10.64 8.20 -1.87
N THR A 393 9.50 8.75 -1.43
CA THR A 393 8.17 8.15 -1.63
C THR A 393 7.21 9.11 -2.28
N LEU A 394 7.10 10.34 -1.77
CA LEU A 394 6.18 11.38 -2.22
C LEU A 394 4.73 10.86 -2.28
N GLY A 395 4.28 10.28 -1.17
CA GLY A 395 2.96 9.67 -0.99
C GLY A 395 3.01 8.26 -0.42
N SER A 396 1.84 7.70 -0.14
CA SER A 396 1.65 6.40 0.51
C SER A 396 1.46 5.25 -0.48
N TYR A 397 0.45 5.26 -1.35
CA TYR A 397 0.22 4.20 -2.34
C TYR A 397 -0.65 4.67 -3.51
N SER A 398 -0.60 3.95 -4.63
CA SER A 398 -1.29 4.37 -5.85
C SER A 398 -2.77 3.98 -5.89
N PHE A 399 -3.59 4.83 -6.50
CA PHE A 399 -5.01 4.58 -6.72
C PHE A 399 -5.39 4.83 -8.18
N LEU A 400 -6.63 4.48 -8.55
CA LEU A 400 -7.19 4.68 -9.89
C LEU A 400 -8.09 5.94 -9.91
N PRO A 401 -7.66 7.05 -10.54
CA PRO A 401 -8.48 8.25 -10.61
C PRO A 401 -9.65 8.13 -11.58
N VAL A 402 -10.64 9.00 -11.44
CA VAL A 402 -11.76 9.13 -12.39
C VAL A 402 -11.25 9.25 -13.83
N GLY A 403 -11.76 8.39 -14.71
CA GLY A 403 -11.44 8.36 -16.14
C GLY A 403 -10.17 7.60 -16.51
N VAL A 404 -9.44 7.05 -15.54
CA VAL A 404 -8.19 6.31 -15.77
C VAL A 404 -8.46 4.82 -15.80
N GLU A 405 -8.05 4.14 -16.88
CA GLU A 405 -8.28 2.70 -17.02
C GLU A 405 -7.22 1.87 -16.27
N PRO A 406 -7.60 0.71 -15.69
CA PRO A 406 -6.66 -0.18 -14.98
C PRO A 406 -5.42 -0.60 -15.79
N ARG A 407 -5.52 -0.60 -17.13
CA ARG A 407 -4.39 -0.87 -18.03
C ARG A 407 -3.23 0.13 -17.89
N ALA A 408 -3.45 1.28 -17.26
CA ALA A 408 -2.38 2.22 -16.92
C ALA A 408 -1.27 1.53 -16.08
N ARG A 409 -1.63 0.60 -15.18
CA ARG A 409 -0.66 -0.19 -14.41
C ARG A 409 0.21 -1.09 -15.30
N GLN A 410 -0.37 -1.66 -16.35
CA GLN A 410 0.35 -2.48 -17.33
C GLN A 410 1.31 -1.63 -18.17
N ALA A 411 0.86 -0.46 -18.62
CA ALA A 411 1.71 0.50 -19.31
C ALA A 411 2.88 1.00 -18.42
N LEU A 412 2.63 1.16 -17.12
CA LEU A 412 3.67 1.46 -16.14
C LEU A 412 4.63 0.27 -15.94
N ALA A 413 4.13 -0.97 -15.93
CA ALA A 413 4.93 -2.18 -15.76
C ALA A 413 5.82 -2.53 -16.96
N ALA A 414 5.45 -2.10 -18.17
CA ALA A 414 6.17 -2.42 -19.41
C ALA A 414 7.66 -2.08 -19.33
N ASP A 415 8.54 -2.95 -19.83
CA ASP A 415 9.98 -2.73 -19.83
C ASP A 415 10.42 -1.71 -20.91
N LEU A 416 11.69 -1.30 -20.84
CA LEU A 416 12.34 -0.49 -21.87
C LEU A 416 13.32 -1.37 -22.65
N ASN A 417 12.87 -1.84 -23.81
CA ASN A 417 13.69 -2.56 -24.80
C ASN A 417 14.45 -3.77 -24.23
N GLY A 418 13.86 -4.50 -23.28
CA GLY A 418 14.46 -5.66 -22.62
C GLY A 418 15.70 -5.32 -21.79
N ARG A 419 15.78 -4.09 -21.26
CA ARG A 419 16.95 -3.59 -20.51
C ARG A 419 16.58 -3.01 -19.16
N VAL A 420 15.52 -2.20 -19.09
CA VAL A 420 15.04 -1.60 -17.84
C VAL A 420 13.63 -2.08 -17.55
N PHE A 421 13.43 -2.79 -16.45
CA PHE A 421 12.14 -3.34 -16.04
C PHE A 421 11.57 -2.52 -14.88
N PHE A 422 10.26 -2.59 -14.65
CA PHE A 422 9.58 -1.85 -13.59
C PHE A 422 8.84 -2.78 -12.63
N ALA A 423 8.97 -2.48 -11.34
CA ALA A 423 8.31 -3.19 -10.25
C ALA A 423 7.82 -2.21 -9.19
N GLY A 424 6.98 -2.68 -8.26
CA GLY A 424 6.33 -1.87 -7.24
C GLY A 424 4.81 -1.96 -7.33
N GLU A 425 4.11 -1.59 -6.26
CA GLU A 425 2.64 -1.73 -6.17
C GLU A 425 1.90 -1.00 -7.30
N ALA A 426 2.40 0.15 -7.76
CA ALA A 426 1.79 0.88 -8.88
C ALA A 426 1.83 0.11 -10.22
N THR A 427 2.68 -0.91 -10.32
CA THR A 427 2.81 -1.79 -11.50
C THR A 427 2.05 -3.11 -11.34
N ALA A 428 1.37 -3.33 -10.21
CA ALA A 428 0.62 -4.55 -9.92
C ALA A 428 -0.85 -4.36 -10.29
N SER A 429 -1.33 -5.06 -11.32
CA SER A 429 -2.74 -5.02 -11.71
C SER A 429 -3.64 -5.84 -10.78
N ASP A 430 -3.15 -6.98 -10.30
CA ASP A 430 -3.95 -7.89 -9.48
C ASP A 430 -4.05 -7.45 -8.03
N TYR A 431 -3.02 -6.79 -7.49
CA TYR A 431 -2.97 -6.40 -6.07
C TYR A 431 -2.36 -5.00 -5.90
N PRO A 432 -2.94 -3.96 -6.51
CA PRO A 432 -2.41 -2.61 -6.40
C PRO A 432 -2.35 -2.12 -4.94
N ALA A 433 -1.57 -1.08 -4.65
CA ALA A 433 -1.41 -0.46 -3.32
C ALA A 433 -0.86 -1.36 -2.18
N THR A 434 -0.78 -2.67 -2.36
CA THR A 434 -0.41 -3.61 -1.28
C THR A 434 1.06 -4.01 -1.27
N VAL A 435 1.51 -4.48 -0.10
CA VAL A 435 2.84 -5.09 0.06
C VAL A 435 2.99 -6.36 -0.76
N HIS A 436 1.96 -7.21 -0.80
CA HIS A 436 2.00 -8.45 -1.58
C HIS A 436 1.98 -8.20 -3.09
N GLY A 437 1.27 -7.18 -3.58
CA GLY A 437 1.38 -6.75 -4.98
C GLY A 437 2.76 -6.22 -5.33
N ALA A 438 3.36 -5.40 -4.46
CA ALA A 438 4.74 -4.96 -4.64
C ALA A 438 5.72 -6.15 -4.66
N TRP A 439 5.59 -7.11 -3.74
CA TRP A 439 6.39 -8.34 -3.73
C TRP A 439 6.25 -9.13 -5.05
N LEU A 440 5.02 -9.41 -5.47
CA LEU A 440 4.74 -10.19 -6.69
C LEU A 440 5.24 -9.48 -7.95
N SER A 441 5.10 -8.15 -8.03
CA SER A 441 5.63 -7.36 -9.15
C SER A 441 7.17 -7.40 -9.23
N GLY A 442 7.86 -7.46 -8.08
CA GLY A 442 9.30 -7.65 -8.02
C GLY A 442 9.73 -9.03 -8.56
N GLN A 443 9.01 -10.09 -8.17
CA GLN A 443 9.25 -11.43 -8.71
C GLN A 443 8.97 -11.49 -10.23
N ARG A 444 7.89 -10.85 -10.70
CA ARG A 444 7.58 -10.72 -12.12
C ARG A 444 8.74 -10.07 -12.89
N ALA A 445 9.17 -8.89 -12.49
CA ALA A 445 10.26 -8.18 -13.16
C ALA A 445 11.57 -8.98 -13.19
N ALA A 446 11.88 -9.72 -12.11
CA ALA A 446 13.02 -10.63 -12.08
C ALA A 446 12.87 -11.79 -13.08
N HIS A 447 11.68 -12.40 -13.18
CA HIS A 447 11.43 -13.45 -14.17
C HIS A 447 11.50 -12.92 -15.60
N ASP A 448 11.05 -11.70 -15.86
CA ASP A 448 11.17 -11.06 -17.17
C ASP A 448 12.64 -10.85 -17.57
N VAL A 449 13.50 -10.43 -16.63
CA VAL A 449 14.96 -10.37 -16.83
C VAL A 449 15.54 -11.76 -17.14
N ILE A 450 15.14 -12.79 -16.38
CA ILE A 450 15.61 -14.17 -16.57
C ILE A 450 15.22 -14.68 -17.97
N ALA A 451 14.00 -14.39 -18.41
CA ALA A 451 13.48 -14.78 -19.72
C ALA A 451 14.21 -14.09 -20.88
N HIS A 452 14.81 -12.92 -20.67
CA HIS A 452 15.62 -12.24 -21.69
C HIS A 452 17.03 -12.82 -21.86
N VAL A 453 17.47 -13.67 -20.92
CA VAL A 453 18.81 -14.29 -20.96
C VAL A 453 18.74 -15.74 -21.44
N ARG A 454 17.61 -16.41 -21.23
CA ARG A 454 17.35 -17.80 -21.69
C ARG A 454 16.84 -17.82 -23.12
#